data_AF-A0AAW1S882-F1
#
_entry.id   AF-A0AAW1S882-F1
#
_cell.length_a   1.000
_cell.length_b   1.000
_cell.length_c   1.000
_cell.angle_alpha   90.00
_cell.angle_beta   90.00
_cell.angle_gamma   90.00
#
_symmetry.space_group_name_H-M   'P 1'
#
loop_
_entity.id
_entity.type
_entity.pdbx_description
1 polymer ?
#
loop_
_entity_poly.entity_id
_entity_poly.type
_entity_poly.pdbx_seq_one_letter_code
_entity_poly.pdbx_strand_id
1 'polypeptide(L)'
;MPGLPEISWAEGSCGIFRRAVAPVNLAQCRFHGQTLAREPNFWISKDDVLADGQAGDGCVLSAVRELLQYAKRQGLPDNWAGVEWWVQMYDRGKGLAFHFDKDETLMAQQQTMHQPVLSSILYLTGSYQADRLGPSVIVDQAFDPDEGEAVPEMPVQSMLIYPETGLYCIFDGKLAHGVLESTSQQDRATLLVNWWTAQPQGIAAAPPRVQELLASSECSHPHEREPSAPLAVAQVKVDADAGPIMVDDLLEAAGVRLLGSEASHAVAFWHPQHQLHPLDLEAAGGQQRCLTAAAFVPSSMMASGSESESADEDSSIPAGDPA
;
A
#
# COMPACT_ATOMS: atom_id res chain seq x y z
N MET A 1 -7.39 -34.79 -2.52
CA MET A 1 -6.26 -33.84 -2.46
C MET A 1 -5.87 -33.73 -0.99
N PRO A 2 -4.63 -34.05 -0.59
CA PRO A 2 -4.17 -33.71 0.75
C PRO A 2 -4.40 -32.22 0.97
N GLY A 3 -5.01 -31.85 2.11
CA GLY A 3 -5.36 -30.48 2.43
C GLY A 3 -4.12 -29.61 2.33
N LEU A 4 -4.20 -28.56 1.52
CA LEU A 4 -3.15 -27.55 1.47
C LEU A 4 -2.94 -27.03 2.90
N PRO A 5 -1.68 -26.81 3.35
CA PRO A 5 -1.46 -26.04 4.57
C PRO A 5 -2.20 -24.72 4.40
N GLU A 6 -3.02 -24.38 5.38
CA GLU A 6 -3.76 -23.12 5.40
C GLU A 6 -2.72 -21.99 5.25
N ILE A 7 -2.84 -21.21 4.17
CA ILE A 7 -1.98 -20.04 3.97
C ILE A 7 -2.43 -19.02 5.00
N SER A 8 -1.89 -19.15 6.21
CA SER A 8 -2.10 -18.21 7.28
C SER A 8 -1.10 -17.10 7.07
N TRP A 9 -1.58 -16.02 6.46
CA TRP A 9 -1.20 -14.70 6.97
C TRP A 9 -1.47 -14.73 8.48
N ALA A 10 -0.55 -14.21 9.29
CA ALA A 10 -0.80 -14.14 10.72
C ALA A 10 -2.17 -13.49 10.93
N GLU A 11 -3.04 -14.11 11.73
CA GLU A 11 -4.41 -13.64 11.92
C GLU A 11 -4.39 -12.15 12.31
N GLY A 12 -5.03 -11.31 11.51
CA GLY A 12 -5.04 -9.85 11.69
C GLY A 12 -3.95 -9.05 10.96
N SER A 13 -3.00 -9.67 10.25
CA SER A 13 -1.91 -8.95 9.58
C SER A 13 -2.36 -8.11 8.38
N CYS A 14 -3.52 -8.43 7.78
CA CYS A 14 -4.16 -7.64 6.74
C CYS A 14 -5.68 -7.83 6.77
N GLY A 15 -6.43 -6.78 6.46
CA GLY A 15 -7.88 -6.80 6.35
C GLY A 15 -8.36 -5.90 5.24
N ILE A 16 -9.38 -6.37 4.52
CA ILE A 16 -9.91 -5.72 3.33
C ILE A 16 -11.40 -5.52 3.51
N PHE A 17 -11.85 -4.29 3.33
CA PHE A 17 -13.20 -3.88 3.65
C PHE A 17 -13.79 -3.06 2.51
N ARG A 18 -15.10 -3.22 2.29
CA ARG A 18 -15.88 -2.36 1.40
C ARG A 18 -16.70 -1.37 2.20
N ARG A 19 -16.91 -0.19 1.60
CA ARG A 19 -17.76 0.87 2.15
C ARG A 19 -17.31 1.29 3.55
N ALA A 20 -15.99 1.36 3.74
CA ALA A 20 -15.39 1.73 5.02
C ALA A 20 -15.63 3.19 5.38
N VAL A 21 -15.94 4.02 4.39
CA VAL A 21 -16.21 5.45 4.53
C VAL A 21 -17.53 5.77 3.83
N ALA A 22 -18.28 6.74 4.35
CA ALA A 22 -19.51 7.20 3.78
C ALA A 22 -19.32 7.71 2.34
N PRO A 23 -20.27 7.44 1.42
CA PRO A 23 -20.12 7.84 0.02
C PRO A 23 -19.83 9.34 -0.18
N VAL A 24 -20.41 10.20 0.67
CA VAL A 24 -20.15 11.65 0.61
C VAL A 24 -18.72 12.00 1.01
N ASN A 25 -18.21 11.44 2.12
CA ASN A 25 -16.85 11.67 2.58
C ASN A 25 -15.82 11.13 1.57
N LEU A 26 -16.08 9.94 0.99
CA LEU A 26 -15.28 9.36 -0.07
C LEU A 26 -15.27 10.24 -1.34
N ALA A 27 -16.44 10.73 -1.76
CA ALA A 27 -16.56 11.60 -2.93
C ALA A 27 -15.81 12.93 -2.72
N GLN A 28 -15.86 13.50 -1.52
CA GLN A 28 -15.13 14.73 -1.20
C GLN A 28 -13.61 14.51 -1.11
N CYS A 29 -13.16 13.41 -0.51
CA CYS A 29 -11.73 13.04 -0.52
C CYS A 29 -11.21 12.90 -1.95
N ARG A 30 -12.02 12.28 -2.84
CA ARG A 30 -11.68 12.15 -4.26
C ARG A 30 -11.70 13.51 -4.98
N PHE A 31 -12.69 14.36 -4.71
CA PHE A 31 -12.83 15.68 -5.33
C PHE A 31 -11.61 16.56 -5.03
N HIS A 32 -11.15 16.56 -3.78
CA HIS A 32 -9.96 17.32 -3.37
C HIS A 32 -8.64 16.61 -3.64
N GLY A 33 -8.68 15.35 -4.08
CA GLY A 33 -7.52 14.47 -4.14
C GLY A 33 -6.34 15.07 -4.93
N GLN A 34 -6.61 15.72 -6.06
CA GLN A 34 -5.56 16.34 -6.87
C GLN A 34 -4.88 17.53 -6.18
N THR A 35 -5.63 18.31 -5.41
CA THR A 35 -5.08 19.42 -4.61
C THR A 35 -4.30 18.87 -3.44
N LEU A 36 -4.86 17.90 -2.71
CA LEU A 36 -4.24 17.28 -1.54
C LEU A 36 -2.99 16.45 -1.89
N ALA A 37 -2.91 15.88 -3.08
CA ALA A 37 -1.73 15.12 -3.52
C ALA A 37 -0.47 15.98 -3.75
N ARG A 38 -0.60 17.31 -3.72
CA ARG A 38 0.51 18.27 -3.81
C ARG A 38 0.99 18.73 -2.43
N GLU A 39 0.32 18.26 -1.38
CA GLU A 39 0.60 18.58 0.00
C GLU A 39 1.50 17.51 0.63
N PRO A 40 2.22 17.85 1.71
CA PRO A 40 2.88 16.82 2.51
C PRO A 40 1.86 15.95 3.25
N ASN A 41 2.38 14.99 3.99
CA ASN A 41 1.66 14.28 5.05
C ASN A 41 1.34 15.19 6.25
N PHE A 42 0.23 14.85 6.90
CA PHE A 42 -0.32 15.62 8.01
C PHE A 42 -0.64 14.74 9.20
N TRP A 43 -0.58 15.34 10.38
CA TRP A 43 -0.93 14.71 11.64
C TRP A 43 -2.33 15.09 12.11
N ILE A 44 -3.06 14.12 12.66
CA ILE A 44 -4.25 14.34 13.49
C ILE A 44 -4.03 13.61 14.81
N SER A 45 -4.15 14.32 15.93
CA SER A 45 -3.99 13.71 17.25
C SER A 45 -5.12 12.73 17.57
N LYS A 46 -4.89 11.78 18.47
CA LYS A 46 -5.94 10.90 18.99
C LYS A 46 -7.12 11.67 19.56
N ASP A 47 -6.86 12.76 20.29
CA ASP A 47 -7.91 13.57 20.89
C ASP A 47 -8.79 14.21 19.81
N ASP A 48 -8.19 14.71 18.72
CA ASP A 48 -8.94 15.30 17.60
C ASP A 48 -9.74 14.24 16.81
N VAL A 49 -9.17 13.05 16.61
CA VAL A 49 -9.90 11.92 16.01
C VAL A 49 -11.08 11.52 16.89
N LEU A 50 -10.92 11.48 18.21
CA LEU A 50 -11.97 11.07 19.15
C LEU A 50 -12.97 12.18 19.49
N ALA A 51 -12.67 13.44 19.20
CA ALA A 51 -13.58 14.54 19.45
C ALA A 51 -14.91 14.33 18.71
N ASP A 52 -16.03 14.45 19.44
CA ASP A 52 -17.37 14.37 18.86
C ASP A 52 -17.51 15.46 17.79
N GLY A 53 -17.84 15.04 16.58
CA GLY A 53 -17.68 15.83 15.36
C GLY A 53 -18.22 17.26 15.49
N GLN A 54 -17.33 18.24 15.37
CA GLN A 54 -17.69 19.66 15.36
C GLN A 54 -18.18 20.03 13.96
N ALA A 55 -19.10 20.99 13.88
CA ALA A 55 -19.43 21.62 12.60
C ALA A 55 -18.16 22.26 12.03
N GLY A 56 -17.72 21.79 10.85
CA GLY A 56 -16.46 22.23 10.22
C GLY A 56 -15.40 21.14 10.11
N ASP A 57 -15.64 19.94 10.64
CA ASP A 57 -14.74 18.81 10.41
C ASP A 57 -14.72 18.44 8.92
N GLY A 58 -13.52 18.52 8.34
CA GLY A 58 -13.32 18.24 6.93
C GLY A 58 -13.51 16.77 6.54
N CYS A 59 -13.63 16.51 5.24
CA CYS A 59 -13.96 15.17 4.72
C CYS A 59 -12.93 14.10 5.11
N VAL A 60 -11.65 14.47 5.20
CA VAL A 60 -10.57 13.55 5.60
C VAL A 60 -10.67 13.17 7.07
N LEU A 61 -10.92 14.13 7.97
CA LEU A 61 -11.10 13.82 9.40
C LEU A 61 -12.32 12.92 9.61
N SER A 62 -13.41 13.20 8.90
CA SER A 62 -14.60 12.35 8.92
C SER A 62 -14.29 10.93 8.42
N ALA A 63 -13.54 10.80 7.31
CA ALA A 63 -13.08 9.50 6.81
C ALA A 63 -12.20 8.77 7.83
N VAL A 64 -11.19 9.44 8.41
CA VAL A 64 -10.30 8.86 9.44
C VAL A 64 -11.08 8.32 10.62
N ARG A 65 -12.10 9.04 11.10
CA ARG A 65 -12.98 8.58 12.19
C ARG A 65 -13.75 7.31 11.80
N GLU A 66 -14.27 7.25 10.58
CA GLU A 66 -14.91 6.04 10.05
C GLU A 66 -13.94 4.88 9.84
N LEU A 67 -12.64 5.16 9.64
CA LEU A 67 -11.60 4.14 9.52
C LEU A 67 -11.10 3.62 10.88
N LEU A 68 -11.18 4.43 11.95
CA LEU A 68 -10.73 4.05 13.30
C LEU A 68 -11.37 2.74 13.80
N GLN A 69 -12.65 2.53 13.50
CA GLN A 69 -13.34 1.31 13.89
C GLN A 69 -12.79 0.05 13.20
N TYR A 70 -12.26 0.18 11.98
CA TYR A 70 -11.58 -0.91 11.29
C TYR A 70 -10.17 -1.11 11.87
N ALA A 71 -9.45 -0.03 12.17
CA ALA A 71 -8.15 -0.11 12.85
C ALA A 71 -8.26 -0.80 14.22
N LYS A 72 -9.27 -0.46 15.03
CA LYS A 72 -9.55 -1.14 16.30
C LYS A 72 -9.82 -2.64 16.10
N ARG A 73 -10.59 -3.01 15.08
CA ARG A 73 -10.83 -4.43 14.75
C ARG A 73 -9.55 -5.15 14.34
N GLN A 74 -8.61 -4.44 13.71
CA GLN A 74 -7.29 -4.95 13.31
C GLN A 74 -6.23 -4.82 14.41
N GLY A 75 -6.64 -4.65 15.68
CA GLY A 75 -5.71 -4.69 16.80
C GLY A 75 -4.93 -3.39 17.03
N LEU A 76 -5.45 -2.24 16.60
CA LEU A 76 -4.89 -0.94 17.01
C LEU A 76 -4.82 -0.89 18.55
N PRO A 77 -3.62 -0.72 19.14
CA PRO A 77 -3.45 -0.79 20.59
C PRO A 77 -4.01 0.45 21.27
N ASP A 78 -4.45 0.32 22.53
CA ASP A 78 -5.07 1.42 23.28
C ASP A 78 -4.16 2.65 23.44
N ASN A 79 -2.84 2.46 23.40
CA ASN A 79 -1.82 3.51 23.53
C ASN A 79 -1.46 4.21 22.21
N TRP A 80 -2.26 4.07 21.14
CA TRP A 80 -2.10 4.89 19.94
C TRP A 80 -2.19 6.40 20.28
N ALA A 81 -1.45 7.23 19.55
CA ALA A 81 -1.29 8.67 19.80
C ALA A 81 -1.96 9.56 18.74
N GLY A 82 -2.13 9.04 17.53
CA GLY A 82 -2.77 9.76 16.43
C GLY A 82 -2.58 9.06 15.10
N VAL A 83 -2.90 9.78 14.04
CA VAL A 83 -2.73 9.31 12.67
C VAL A 83 -1.92 10.29 11.84
N GLU A 84 -1.11 9.73 10.97
CA GLU A 84 -0.55 10.41 9.82
C GLU A 84 -1.42 10.11 8.60
N TRP A 85 -1.69 11.12 7.78
CA TRP A 85 -2.46 10.93 6.55
C TRP A 85 -1.95 11.80 5.40
N TRP A 86 -2.14 11.31 4.18
CA TRP A 86 -1.90 12.06 2.95
C TRP A 86 -2.71 11.49 1.80
N VAL A 87 -2.88 12.28 0.74
CA VAL A 87 -3.40 11.76 -0.53
C VAL A 87 -2.23 11.51 -1.46
N GLN A 88 -2.21 10.35 -2.09
CA GLN A 88 -1.22 10.00 -3.10
C GLN A 88 -1.90 9.84 -4.45
N MET A 89 -1.34 10.46 -5.47
CA MET A 89 -1.74 10.30 -6.86
C MET A 89 -0.53 9.93 -7.71
N TYR A 90 -0.56 8.75 -8.34
CA TYR A 90 0.46 8.36 -9.29
C TYR A 90 0.12 8.79 -10.70
N ASP A 91 1.16 9.16 -11.45
CA ASP A 91 1.07 9.24 -12.89
C ASP A 91 0.65 7.88 -13.46
N ARG A 92 -0.02 7.94 -14.61
CA ARG A 92 -0.59 6.78 -15.30
C ARG A 92 0.41 5.65 -15.45
N GLY A 93 0.01 4.48 -14.98
CA GLY A 93 0.75 3.23 -15.10
C GLY A 93 1.95 3.07 -14.17
N LYS A 94 2.40 4.11 -13.46
CA LYS A 94 3.56 4.01 -12.59
C LYS A 94 3.28 3.20 -11.32
N GLY A 95 4.26 2.37 -10.97
CA GLY A 95 4.32 1.66 -9.69
C GLY A 95 5.02 2.44 -8.59
N LEU A 96 5.22 1.77 -7.46
CA LEU A 96 6.02 2.23 -6.34
C LEU A 96 6.89 1.07 -5.87
N ALA A 97 8.18 1.33 -5.71
CA ALA A 97 9.13 0.36 -5.19
C ALA A 97 8.71 -0.15 -3.80
N PHE A 98 9.13 -1.37 -3.48
CA PHE A 98 8.92 -1.93 -2.16
C PHE A 98 9.66 -1.10 -1.11
N HIS A 99 8.96 -0.75 -0.04
CA HIS A 99 9.48 0.06 1.04
C HIS A 99 8.74 -0.24 2.35
N PHE A 100 9.26 0.35 3.42
CA PHE A 100 8.63 0.38 4.74
C PHE A 100 8.18 1.81 5.03
N ASP A 101 6.95 1.94 5.53
CA ASP A 101 6.52 3.19 6.16
C ASP A 101 7.34 3.41 7.43
N LYS A 102 7.84 4.64 7.59
CA LYS A 102 8.72 5.00 8.71
C LYS A 102 8.70 6.50 8.99
N ASP A 103 9.15 6.85 10.19
CA ASP A 103 9.53 8.22 10.53
C ASP A 103 10.79 8.60 9.75
N GLU A 104 10.61 9.27 8.61
CA GLU A 104 11.70 9.66 7.70
C GLU A 104 12.72 10.58 8.38
N THR A 105 12.27 11.47 9.27
CA THR A 105 13.16 12.40 9.98
C THR A 105 14.04 11.64 10.96
N LEU A 106 13.45 10.73 11.74
CA LEU A 106 14.20 9.91 12.70
C LEU A 106 15.16 8.95 11.98
N MET A 107 14.73 8.33 10.88
CA MET A 107 15.59 7.49 10.06
C MET A 107 16.78 8.30 9.51
N ALA A 108 16.53 9.46 8.91
CA ALA A 108 17.59 10.29 8.33
C ALA A 108 18.60 10.78 9.37
N GLN A 109 18.14 11.17 10.57
CA GLN A 109 18.99 11.78 11.60
C GLN A 109 19.67 10.77 12.52
N GLN A 110 19.00 9.66 12.82
CA GLN A 110 19.40 8.73 13.88
C GLN A 110 19.53 7.29 13.38
N GLN A 111 19.27 7.01 12.10
CA GLN A 111 19.29 5.67 11.51
C GLN A 111 18.41 4.68 12.29
N THR A 112 17.31 5.19 12.84
CA THR A 112 16.39 4.41 13.68
C THR A 112 15.09 4.19 12.91
N MET A 113 14.73 2.92 12.74
CA MET A 113 13.46 2.55 12.14
C MET A 113 12.35 2.65 13.18
N HIS A 114 11.46 3.62 13.00
CA HIS A 114 10.22 3.74 13.77
C HIS A 114 9.06 3.74 12.79
N GLN A 115 8.20 2.74 12.89
CA GLN A 115 7.15 2.42 11.92
C GLN A 115 5.76 2.61 12.54
N PRO A 116 4.73 2.85 11.72
CA PRO A 116 3.36 2.83 12.23
C PRO A 116 3.01 1.45 12.77
N VAL A 117 2.04 1.39 13.68
CA VAL A 117 1.50 0.12 14.17
C VAL A 117 0.62 -0.52 13.09
N LEU A 118 -0.18 0.30 12.40
CA LEU A 118 -0.99 -0.13 11.27
C LEU A 118 -0.82 0.88 10.14
N SER A 119 -0.66 0.37 8.92
CA SER A 119 -0.73 1.16 7.69
C SER A 119 -2.02 0.84 6.96
N SER A 120 -2.59 1.82 6.24
CA SER A 120 -3.85 1.59 5.54
C SER A 120 -4.06 2.46 4.31
N ILE A 121 -4.84 1.92 3.37
CA ILE A 121 -5.07 2.45 2.03
C ILE A 121 -6.58 2.50 1.79
N LEU A 122 -7.14 3.70 1.66
CA LEU A 122 -8.47 3.90 1.10
C LEU A 122 -8.33 4.27 -0.38
N TYR A 123 -8.81 3.41 -1.27
CA TYR A 123 -8.75 3.63 -2.71
C TYR A 123 -9.81 4.67 -3.13
N LEU A 124 -9.36 5.79 -3.69
CA LEU A 124 -10.24 6.86 -4.18
C LEU A 124 -10.60 6.68 -5.67
N THR A 125 -9.79 5.93 -6.41
CA THR A 125 -10.04 5.51 -7.79
C THR A 125 -9.82 4.00 -7.95
N GLY A 126 -10.29 3.44 -9.07
CA GLY A 126 -10.18 2.02 -9.38
C GLY A 126 -11.52 1.38 -9.73
N SER A 127 -11.45 0.29 -10.50
CA SER A 127 -12.60 -0.50 -10.95
C SER A 127 -12.19 -1.93 -11.34
N TYR A 128 -13.19 -2.78 -11.63
CA TYR A 128 -13.02 -4.14 -12.16
C TYR A 128 -13.20 -4.23 -13.69
N GLN A 129 -12.96 -3.14 -14.40
CA GLN A 129 -12.97 -3.10 -15.86
C GLN A 129 -11.60 -3.48 -16.43
N ALA A 130 -11.48 -3.71 -17.74
CA ALA A 130 -10.21 -4.13 -18.35
C ALA A 130 -9.05 -3.14 -18.16
N ASP A 131 -9.36 -1.85 -17.99
CA ASP A 131 -8.40 -0.79 -17.70
C ASP A 131 -8.17 -0.66 -16.18
N ARG A 132 -7.61 -1.70 -15.56
CA ARG A 132 -7.37 -1.74 -14.10
C ARG A 132 -6.11 -0.99 -13.70
N LEU A 133 -6.21 -0.29 -12.58
CA LEU A 133 -5.07 0.30 -11.90
C LEU A 133 -4.18 -0.76 -11.24
N GLY A 134 -2.90 -0.46 -11.12
CA GLY A 134 -1.90 -1.33 -10.50
C GLY A 134 -2.26 -1.71 -9.05
N PRO A 135 -2.16 -3.00 -8.68
CA PRO A 135 -2.42 -3.46 -7.33
C PRO A 135 -1.37 -2.93 -6.34
N SER A 136 -1.83 -2.65 -5.12
CA SER A 136 -0.91 -2.60 -3.98
C SER A 136 -0.43 -4.01 -3.68
N VAL A 137 0.83 -4.13 -3.27
CA VAL A 137 1.41 -5.40 -2.84
C VAL A 137 1.88 -5.24 -1.41
N ILE A 138 1.49 -6.18 -0.55
CA ILE A 138 2.04 -6.34 0.80
C ILE A 138 2.79 -7.67 0.81
N VAL A 139 4.00 -7.71 1.33
CA VAL A 139 4.78 -8.95 1.48
C VAL A 139 5.02 -9.25 2.94
N ASP A 140 5.28 -10.51 3.28
CA ASP A 140 5.53 -10.95 4.66
C ASP A 140 6.94 -10.66 5.17
N GLN A 141 7.60 -9.67 4.56
CA GLN A 141 8.88 -9.14 5.01
C GLN A 141 8.65 -7.95 5.94
N ALA A 142 9.22 -8.00 7.14
CA ALA A 142 9.19 -6.94 8.14
C ALA A 142 10.60 -6.43 8.43
N PHE A 143 10.77 -5.18 8.85
CA PHE A 143 12.08 -4.70 9.28
C PHE A 143 12.38 -5.19 10.70
N ASP A 144 13.52 -5.87 10.88
CA ASP A 144 14.05 -6.24 12.19
C ASP A 144 15.04 -5.16 12.67
N PRO A 145 14.71 -4.41 13.73
CA PRO A 145 15.60 -3.36 14.24
C PRO A 145 16.85 -3.89 14.93
N ASP A 146 16.87 -5.13 15.41
CA ASP A 146 18.02 -5.74 16.06
C ASP A 146 19.03 -6.23 15.00
N GLU A 147 18.55 -6.76 13.88
CA GLU A 147 19.38 -7.20 12.75
C GLU A 147 19.70 -6.06 11.77
N GLY A 148 18.89 -4.99 11.77
CA GLY A 148 19.04 -3.84 10.88
C GLY A 148 18.68 -4.15 9.42
N GLU A 149 17.94 -5.23 9.19
CA GLU A 149 17.60 -5.74 7.86
C GLU A 149 16.15 -6.24 7.80
N ALA A 150 15.74 -6.64 6.61
CA ALA A 150 14.39 -7.07 6.34
C ALA A 150 14.28 -8.59 6.49
N VAL A 151 13.34 -9.06 7.32
CA VAL A 151 13.17 -10.46 7.71
C VAL A 151 11.76 -10.96 7.35
N PRO A 152 11.63 -12.13 6.68
CA PRO A 152 12.72 -12.88 6.08
C PRO A 152 13.41 -12.10 4.95
N GLU A 153 14.67 -12.44 4.65
CA GLU A 153 15.44 -11.83 3.56
C GLU A 153 14.67 -11.87 2.22
N MET A 154 13.97 -12.99 1.99
CA MET A 154 13.10 -13.19 0.85
C MET A 154 11.66 -13.43 1.32
N PRO A 155 10.68 -12.62 0.90
CA PRO A 155 9.29 -12.87 1.23
C PRO A 155 8.83 -14.18 0.61
N VAL A 156 8.04 -14.92 1.38
CA VAL A 156 7.45 -16.20 0.96
C VAL A 156 5.94 -16.09 0.80
N GLN A 157 5.34 -14.97 1.24
CA GLN A 157 3.96 -14.59 1.00
C GLN A 157 3.86 -13.18 0.41
N SER A 158 2.88 -13.01 -0.48
CA SER A 158 2.49 -11.69 -1.00
C SER A 158 0.98 -11.59 -1.13
N MET A 159 0.44 -10.39 -0.88
CA MET A 159 -0.97 -10.09 -1.06
C MET A 159 -1.08 -8.96 -2.08
N LEU A 160 -1.77 -9.23 -3.17
CA LEU A 160 -2.12 -8.23 -4.18
C LEU A 160 -3.51 -7.71 -3.89
N ILE A 161 -3.65 -6.40 -3.71
CA ILE A 161 -4.91 -5.71 -3.47
C ILE A 161 -5.21 -4.83 -4.66
N TYR A 162 -6.25 -5.18 -5.41
CA TYR A 162 -6.57 -4.50 -6.65
C TYR A 162 -7.53 -3.31 -6.39
N PRO A 163 -7.19 -2.09 -6.84
CA PRO A 163 -7.95 -0.89 -6.53
C PRO A 163 -9.41 -0.98 -7.00
N GLU A 164 -10.32 -0.66 -6.08
CA GLU A 164 -11.72 -0.33 -6.33
C GLU A 164 -12.06 0.91 -5.50
N THR A 165 -12.75 1.87 -6.09
CA THR A 165 -13.18 3.08 -5.37
C THR A 165 -13.97 2.72 -4.10
N GLY A 166 -13.50 3.17 -2.93
CA GLY A 166 -14.10 2.92 -1.62
C GLY A 166 -13.71 1.57 -0.98
N LEU A 167 -12.82 0.80 -1.62
CA LEU A 167 -12.15 -0.32 -0.99
C LEU A 167 -11.14 0.22 0.03
N TYR A 168 -11.07 -0.44 1.18
CA TYR A 168 -10.15 -0.11 2.26
C TYR A 168 -9.30 -1.32 2.60
N CYS A 169 -7.99 -1.16 2.63
CA CYS A 169 -7.02 -2.16 3.06
C CYS A 169 -6.28 -1.63 4.27
N ILE A 170 -6.10 -2.46 5.30
CA ILE A 170 -5.34 -2.12 6.50
C ILE A 170 -4.50 -3.33 6.89
N PHE A 171 -3.24 -3.09 7.24
CA PHE A 171 -2.25 -4.13 7.48
C PHE A 171 -1.25 -3.70 8.56
N ASP A 172 -0.46 -4.66 9.05
CA ASP A 172 0.62 -4.39 9.99
C ASP A 172 1.61 -3.39 9.38
N GLY A 173 1.82 -2.26 10.06
CA GLY A 173 2.63 -1.15 9.55
C GLY A 173 4.13 -1.48 9.42
N LYS A 174 4.57 -2.64 9.93
CA LYS A 174 5.94 -3.12 9.79
C LYS A 174 6.21 -3.81 8.45
N LEU A 175 5.18 -4.22 7.72
CA LEU A 175 5.33 -5.02 6.51
C LEU A 175 5.78 -4.17 5.32
N ALA A 176 6.70 -4.72 4.54
CA ALA A 176 7.14 -4.12 3.29
C ALA A 176 6.00 -4.15 2.28
N HIS A 177 5.86 -3.08 1.52
CA HIS A 177 4.79 -2.95 0.55
C HIS A 177 5.16 -2.02 -0.60
N GLY A 178 4.43 -2.14 -1.70
CA GLY A 178 4.68 -1.40 -2.93
C GLY A 178 3.44 -1.34 -3.81
N VAL A 179 3.60 -0.86 -5.04
CA VAL A 179 2.53 -0.80 -6.04
C VAL A 179 3.09 -1.33 -7.36
N LEU A 180 2.44 -2.31 -7.95
CA LEU A 180 2.82 -2.78 -9.28
C LEU A 180 2.43 -1.75 -10.34
N GLU A 181 3.16 -1.75 -11.45
CA GLU A 181 2.79 -1.00 -12.63
C GLU A 181 1.45 -1.48 -13.22
N SER A 182 0.87 -0.65 -14.08
CA SER A 182 -0.29 -1.05 -14.87
C SER A 182 -0.27 -0.40 -16.24
N THR A 183 -0.96 -1.00 -17.21
CA THR A 183 -1.14 -0.36 -18.52
C THR A 183 -2.19 0.76 -18.49
N SER A 184 -2.76 1.04 -17.31
CA SER A 184 -3.92 1.93 -17.22
C SER A 184 -3.58 3.38 -17.48
N GLN A 185 -4.48 4.04 -18.21
CA GLN A 185 -4.38 5.47 -18.52
C GLN A 185 -5.13 6.34 -17.51
N GLN A 186 -5.61 5.75 -16.42
CA GLN A 186 -6.26 6.44 -15.33
C GLN A 186 -5.29 6.75 -14.21
N ASP A 187 -5.53 7.86 -13.50
CA ASP A 187 -4.74 8.21 -12.33
C ASP A 187 -5.15 7.32 -11.15
N ARG A 188 -4.15 6.79 -10.44
CA ARG A 188 -4.36 6.02 -9.21
C ARG A 188 -4.29 6.95 -8.02
N ALA A 189 -5.43 7.14 -7.33
CA ALA A 189 -5.55 8.00 -6.17
C ALA A 189 -5.91 7.20 -4.92
N THR A 190 -5.21 7.45 -3.82
CA THR A 190 -5.43 6.82 -2.51
C THR A 190 -5.37 7.86 -1.40
N LEU A 191 -6.24 7.72 -0.39
CA LEU A 191 -6.03 8.33 0.92
C LEU A 191 -5.29 7.30 1.77
N LEU A 192 -4.09 7.65 2.22
CA LEU A 192 -3.24 6.81 3.05
C LEU A 192 -3.38 7.27 4.49
N VAL A 193 -3.49 6.31 5.42
CA VAL A 193 -3.66 6.59 6.85
C VAL A 193 -2.81 5.59 7.64
N ASN A 194 -1.84 6.13 8.36
CA ASN A 194 -0.94 5.39 9.22
C ASN A 194 -1.26 5.69 10.68
N TRP A 195 -1.35 4.64 11.49
CA TRP A 195 -1.74 4.71 12.89
C TRP A 195 -0.52 4.53 13.77
N TRP A 196 -0.25 5.51 14.62
CA TRP A 196 1.01 5.59 15.35
C TRP A 196 0.81 5.60 16.87
N THR A 197 1.77 5.06 17.62
CA THR A 197 1.88 5.17 19.09
C THR A 197 2.59 6.43 19.54
N ALA A 198 3.23 7.16 18.62
CA ALA A 198 3.79 8.49 18.83
C ALA A 198 3.77 9.27 17.51
N GLN A 199 3.64 10.60 17.57
CA GLN A 199 3.70 11.44 16.38
C GLN A 199 5.08 11.34 15.70
N PRO A 200 5.16 11.01 14.39
CA PRO A 200 6.42 11.01 13.67
C PRO A 200 7.03 12.41 13.60
N GLN A 201 8.36 12.48 13.65
CA GLN A 201 9.08 13.74 13.63
C GLN A 201 8.93 14.45 12.28
N GLY A 202 8.66 15.76 12.35
CA GLY A 202 8.50 16.60 11.17
C GLY A 202 7.10 16.57 10.54
N ILE A 203 6.17 15.74 11.04
CA ILE A 203 4.80 15.68 10.55
C ILE A 203 3.93 16.61 11.39
N ALA A 204 3.37 17.65 10.76
CA ALA A 204 2.58 18.67 11.44
C ALA A 204 1.08 18.53 11.14
N ALA A 205 0.25 19.20 11.93
CA ALA A 205 -1.16 19.36 11.57
C ALA A 205 -1.32 20.10 10.23
N ALA A 206 -2.41 19.80 9.52
CA ALA A 206 -2.71 20.48 8.26
C ALA A 206 -2.77 22.01 8.45
N PRO A 207 -2.13 22.82 7.57
CA PRO A 207 -2.16 24.28 7.71
C PRO A 207 -3.57 24.84 7.43
N PRO A 208 -3.89 26.07 7.86
CA PRO A 208 -5.22 26.66 7.73
C PRO A 208 -5.82 26.57 6.32
N ARG A 209 -5.02 26.80 5.28
CA ARG A 209 -5.49 26.68 3.88
C ARG A 209 -6.02 25.29 3.51
N VAL A 210 -5.41 24.23 4.06
CA VAL A 210 -5.85 22.85 3.84
C VAL A 210 -7.07 22.56 4.71
N GLN A 211 -7.09 23.06 5.94
CA GLN A 211 -8.26 22.94 6.81
C GLN A 211 -9.50 23.62 6.20
N GLU A 212 -9.35 24.82 5.65
CA GLU A 212 -10.40 25.58 4.94
C GLU A 212 -10.91 24.82 3.71
N LEU A 213 -10.00 24.24 2.91
CA LEU A 213 -10.35 23.40 1.76
C LEU A 213 -11.21 22.19 2.18
N LEU A 214 -10.81 21.53 3.28
CA LEU A 214 -11.53 20.37 3.77
C LEU A 214 -12.88 20.77 4.40
N ALA A 215 -12.93 21.89 5.11
CA ALA A 215 -14.12 22.41 5.78
C ALA A 215 -15.18 22.97 4.81
N SER A 216 -14.80 23.39 3.60
CA SER A 216 -15.76 23.83 2.57
C SER A 216 -16.57 22.68 1.95
N SER A 217 -16.28 21.44 2.34
CA SER A 217 -16.91 20.25 1.80
C SER A 217 -18.16 19.88 2.58
N GLU A 218 -19.24 19.54 1.89
CA GLU A 218 -20.35 18.84 2.53
C GLU A 218 -19.84 17.48 3.04
N CYS A 219 -19.74 17.34 4.35
CA CYS A 219 -19.32 16.10 5.00
C CYS A 219 -20.50 15.52 5.77
N SER A 220 -20.66 14.20 5.74
CA SER A 220 -21.56 13.56 6.70
C SER A 220 -20.80 13.38 7.99
N HIS A 221 -21.41 13.78 9.10
CA HIS A 221 -20.95 13.34 10.41
C HIS A 221 -20.91 11.81 10.43
N PRO A 222 -19.90 11.22 11.11
CA PRO A 222 -19.85 9.78 11.28
C PRO A 222 -21.12 9.36 12.00
N HIS A 223 -22.01 8.67 11.28
CA HIS A 223 -23.01 7.85 11.93
C HIS A 223 -22.29 6.60 12.40
N GLU A 224 -22.49 6.19 13.66
CA GLU A 224 -22.07 4.87 14.13
C GLU A 224 -22.60 3.82 13.15
N ARG A 225 -21.70 3.32 12.31
CA ARG A 225 -21.98 2.28 11.33
C ARG A 225 -21.13 1.12 11.73
N GLU A 226 -21.76 0.02 12.11
CA GLU A 226 -21.04 -1.22 12.35
C GLU A 226 -20.10 -1.53 11.18
N PRO A 227 -18.79 -1.69 11.45
CA PRO A 227 -17.85 -1.97 10.37
C PRO A 227 -18.27 -3.25 9.64
N SER A 228 -18.14 -3.22 8.32
CA SER A 228 -18.39 -4.39 7.48
C SER A 228 -17.48 -5.55 7.87
N ALA A 229 -17.94 -6.78 7.61
CA ALA A 229 -17.08 -7.96 7.72
C ALA A 229 -15.92 -7.86 6.71
N PRO A 230 -14.74 -8.41 7.02
CA PRO A 230 -13.65 -8.48 6.06
C PRO A 230 -14.07 -9.27 4.82
N LEU A 231 -13.61 -8.84 3.66
CA LEU A 231 -13.81 -9.53 2.40
C LEU A 231 -12.96 -10.80 2.35
N ALA A 232 -13.49 -11.83 1.70
CA ALA A 232 -12.71 -13.02 1.40
C ALA A 232 -11.53 -12.68 0.48
N VAL A 233 -10.37 -13.26 0.77
CA VAL A 233 -9.15 -13.16 -0.02
C VAL A 233 -8.95 -14.48 -0.74
N ALA A 234 -8.81 -14.45 -2.07
CA ALA A 234 -8.49 -15.66 -2.82
C ALA A 234 -7.07 -16.11 -2.47
N GLN A 235 -6.84 -17.41 -2.39
CA GLN A 235 -5.53 -17.97 -2.05
C GLN A 235 -4.98 -18.77 -3.22
N VAL A 236 -3.74 -18.48 -3.61
CA VAL A 236 -3.05 -19.12 -4.73
C VAL A 236 -1.68 -19.61 -4.26
N LYS A 237 -1.30 -20.81 -4.66
CA LYS A 237 0.02 -21.36 -4.38
C LYS A 237 0.83 -21.38 -5.67
N VAL A 238 2.08 -20.94 -5.58
CA VAL A 238 3.06 -21.09 -6.66
C VAL A 238 3.76 -22.43 -6.50
N ASP A 239 3.77 -23.22 -7.56
CA ASP A 239 4.40 -24.53 -7.55
C ASP A 239 5.93 -24.40 -7.50
N ALA A 240 6.54 -25.17 -6.59
CA ALA A 240 7.98 -25.23 -6.33
C ALA A 240 8.84 -25.39 -7.60
N ASP A 241 8.41 -26.28 -8.49
CA ASP A 241 9.17 -26.66 -9.69
C ASP A 241 8.81 -25.79 -10.91
N ALA A 242 7.94 -24.79 -10.75
CA ALA A 242 7.58 -23.90 -11.84
C ALA A 242 8.78 -23.04 -12.27
N GLY A 243 8.96 -22.86 -13.58
CA GLY A 243 9.80 -21.78 -14.10
C GLY A 243 9.20 -20.40 -13.80
N PRO A 244 9.71 -19.32 -14.45
CA PRO A 244 9.05 -18.03 -14.40
C PRO A 244 7.58 -18.15 -14.86
N ILE A 245 6.66 -17.62 -14.07
CA ILE A 245 5.22 -17.71 -14.34
C ILE A 245 4.54 -16.37 -14.13
N MET A 246 3.70 -15.96 -15.08
CA MET A 246 2.94 -14.72 -14.98
C MET A 246 1.90 -14.83 -13.87
N VAL A 247 1.67 -13.72 -13.15
CA VAL A 247 0.61 -13.68 -12.13
C VAL A 247 -0.75 -13.98 -12.74
N ASP A 248 -1.05 -13.45 -13.92
CA ASP A 248 -2.34 -13.66 -14.58
C ASP A 248 -2.57 -15.14 -14.96
N ASP A 249 -1.53 -15.85 -15.40
CA ASP A 249 -1.61 -17.29 -15.74
C ASP A 249 -1.92 -18.13 -14.48
N LEU A 250 -1.29 -17.80 -13.35
CA LEU A 250 -1.57 -18.44 -12.06
C LEU A 250 -3.02 -18.20 -11.60
N LEU A 251 -3.50 -16.96 -11.76
CA LEU A 251 -4.86 -16.59 -11.39
C LEU A 251 -5.90 -17.31 -12.26
N GLU A 252 -5.66 -17.40 -13.57
CA GLU A 252 -6.51 -18.15 -14.49
C GLU A 252 -6.55 -19.64 -14.11
N ALA A 253 -5.39 -20.25 -13.86
CA ALA A 253 -5.29 -21.66 -13.44
C ALA A 253 -6.02 -21.92 -12.09
N ALA A 254 -6.00 -20.95 -11.19
CA ALA A 254 -6.71 -21.00 -9.91
C ALA A 254 -8.21 -20.65 -10.02
N GLY A 255 -8.70 -20.27 -11.20
CA GLY A 255 -10.09 -19.84 -11.41
C GLY A 255 -10.43 -18.49 -10.77
N VAL A 256 -9.42 -17.68 -10.44
CA VAL A 256 -9.57 -16.36 -9.82
C VAL A 256 -9.85 -15.33 -10.91
N ARG A 257 -11.00 -14.67 -10.81
CA ARG A 257 -11.39 -13.62 -11.76
C ARG A 257 -10.93 -12.25 -11.26
N LEU A 258 -10.33 -11.46 -12.15
CA LEU A 258 -9.98 -10.06 -11.87
C LEU A 258 -10.93 -9.04 -12.50
N LEU A 259 -11.88 -9.48 -13.32
CA LEU A 259 -12.78 -8.60 -14.08
C LEU A 259 -14.26 -8.92 -13.79
N GLY A 260 -15.11 -7.90 -13.90
CA GLY A 260 -16.56 -8.01 -13.75
C GLY A 260 -17.05 -7.98 -12.29
N SER A 261 -18.33 -8.33 -12.10
CA SER A 261 -18.99 -8.28 -10.78
C SER A 261 -18.44 -9.29 -9.77
N GLU A 262 -17.89 -10.41 -10.27
CA GLU A 262 -17.31 -11.50 -9.49
C GLU A 262 -15.79 -11.35 -9.32
N ALA A 263 -15.25 -10.17 -9.61
CA ALA A 263 -13.82 -9.94 -9.50
C ALA A 263 -13.34 -10.03 -8.05
N SER A 264 -12.17 -10.62 -7.85
CA SER A 264 -11.49 -10.64 -6.57
C SER A 264 -10.91 -9.26 -6.26
N HIS A 265 -11.06 -8.85 -5.00
CA HIS A 265 -10.51 -7.61 -4.45
C HIS A 265 -9.04 -7.77 -4.12
N ALA A 266 -8.69 -8.96 -3.67
CA ALA A 266 -7.32 -9.32 -3.36
C ALA A 266 -7.06 -10.80 -3.51
N VAL A 267 -5.79 -11.11 -3.69
CA VAL A 267 -5.27 -12.46 -3.81
C VAL A 267 -4.01 -12.57 -2.98
N ALA A 268 -3.98 -13.56 -2.10
CA ALA A 268 -2.82 -13.98 -1.34
C ALA A 268 -2.09 -15.09 -2.10
N PHE A 269 -0.77 -14.97 -2.22
CA PHE A 269 0.10 -15.93 -2.83
C PHE A 269 1.02 -16.56 -1.79
N TRP A 270 1.20 -17.87 -1.87
CA TRP A 270 2.27 -18.60 -1.18
C TRP A 270 3.32 -19.04 -2.19
N HIS A 271 4.55 -18.55 -2.05
CA HIS A 271 5.61 -18.65 -3.06
C HIS A 271 7.01 -18.86 -2.43
N PRO A 272 7.24 -19.92 -1.63
CA PRO A 272 8.46 -20.06 -0.83
C PRO A 272 9.76 -20.24 -1.63
N GLN A 273 9.67 -20.46 -2.95
CA GLN A 273 10.83 -20.66 -3.84
C GLN A 273 10.86 -19.64 -4.99
N HIS A 274 9.91 -18.71 -5.01
CA HIS A 274 9.80 -17.71 -6.06
C HIS A 274 9.75 -16.31 -5.47
N GLN A 275 10.20 -15.36 -6.26
CA GLN A 275 10.13 -13.94 -5.94
C GLN A 275 9.09 -13.29 -6.83
N LEU A 276 8.23 -12.45 -6.26
CA LEU A 276 7.35 -11.59 -7.07
C LEU A 276 8.20 -10.50 -7.72
N HIS A 277 8.31 -10.55 -9.04
CA HIS A 277 9.07 -9.60 -9.83
C HIS A 277 8.11 -8.69 -10.61
N PRO A 278 8.06 -7.38 -10.29
CA PRO A 278 7.36 -6.40 -11.12
C PRO A 278 7.92 -6.40 -12.54
N LEU A 279 7.04 -6.28 -13.54
CA LEU A 279 7.44 -6.17 -14.93
C LEU A 279 7.54 -4.70 -15.33
N ASP A 280 8.61 -4.35 -16.01
CA ASP A 280 8.75 -3.07 -16.71
C ASP A 280 7.92 -3.12 -18.01
N LEU A 281 6.78 -2.44 -17.99
CA LEU A 281 5.86 -2.41 -19.13
C LEU A 281 6.40 -1.57 -20.30
N GLU A 282 7.30 -0.62 -20.05
CA GLU A 282 7.93 0.18 -21.10
C GLU A 282 8.94 -0.68 -21.88
N ALA A 283 9.76 -1.45 -21.16
CA ALA A 283 10.71 -2.39 -21.75
C ALA A 283 10.02 -3.52 -22.54
N ALA A 284 8.82 -3.93 -22.13
CA ALA A 284 8.05 -5.00 -22.78
C ALA A 284 7.37 -4.59 -24.10
N GLY A 285 7.57 -3.36 -24.60
CA GLY A 285 7.07 -2.93 -25.91
C GLY A 285 5.55 -2.77 -25.99
N GLY A 286 4.86 -2.65 -24.86
CA GLY A 286 3.45 -2.25 -24.75
C GLY A 286 2.39 -3.18 -25.38
N GLN A 287 2.77 -4.34 -25.92
CA GLN A 287 1.85 -5.22 -26.66
C GLN A 287 1.24 -6.35 -25.82
N GLN A 288 1.78 -6.67 -24.65
CA GLN A 288 1.22 -7.72 -23.80
C GLN A 288 0.22 -7.12 -22.80
N ARG A 289 -1.07 -7.41 -23.01
CA ARG A 289 -2.15 -7.04 -22.07
C ARG A 289 -2.12 -7.96 -20.86
N CYS A 290 -1.17 -7.77 -19.96
CA CYS A 290 -1.29 -8.31 -18.60
C CYS A 290 -2.19 -7.37 -17.77
N LEU A 291 -3.14 -7.94 -17.04
CA LEU A 291 -3.92 -7.26 -16.01
C LEU A 291 -3.06 -7.00 -14.76
N THR A 292 -2.07 -7.85 -14.51
CA THR A 292 -1.10 -7.71 -13.43
C THR A 292 0.31 -7.69 -13.99
N ALA A 293 1.01 -6.56 -13.87
CA ALA A 293 2.38 -6.38 -14.35
C ALA A 293 3.42 -7.02 -13.41
N ALA A 294 3.33 -8.33 -13.21
CA ALA A 294 4.28 -9.09 -12.42
C ALA A 294 4.35 -10.56 -12.85
N ALA A 295 5.47 -11.19 -12.51
CA ALA A 295 5.69 -12.63 -12.61
C ALA A 295 6.32 -13.16 -11.32
N PHE A 296 6.11 -14.44 -11.02
CA PHE A 296 6.88 -15.15 -10.01
C PHE A 296 8.09 -15.79 -10.68
N VAL A 297 9.29 -15.46 -10.21
CA VAL A 297 10.56 -15.95 -10.77
C VAL A 297 11.25 -16.85 -9.74
N PRO A 298 11.74 -18.05 -10.12
CA PRO A 298 12.45 -18.93 -9.20
C PRO A 298 13.67 -18.23 -8.59
N SER A 299 13.84 -18.34 -7.27
CA SER A 299 14.96 -17.70 -6.56
C SER A 299 16.32 -18.18 -7.06
N SER A 300 16.39 -19.43 -7.55
CA SER A 300 17.60 -20.00 -8.16
C SER A 300 18.05 -19.29 -9.44
N MET A 301 17.14 -18.60 -10.14
CA MET A 301 17.47 -17.82 -11.34
C MET A 301 17.99 -16.43 -11.01
N MET A 302 17.75 -15.92 -9.80
CA MET A 302 18.16 -14.58 -9.37
C MET A 302 19.57 -14.58 -8.74
N ALA A 303 20.01 -15.71 -8.17
CA ALA A 303 21.27 -15.82 -7.45
C ALA A 303 22.53 -15.83 -8.34
N SER A 304 22.41 -15.98 -9.66
CA SER A 304 23.55 -16.11 -10.58
C SER A 304 24.11 -14.79 -11.11
N GLY A 305 23.57 -13.64 -10.68
CA GLY A 305 23.91 -12.32 -11.22
C GLY A 305 24.77 -11.40 -10.35
N SER A 306 25.14 -11.78 -9.12
CA SER A 306 25.84 -10.89 -8.17
C SER A 306 27.35 -11.07 -8.08
N GLU A 307 27.98 -11.89 -8.92
CA GLU A 307 29.44 -11.99 -8.98
C GLU A 307 30.01 -11.16 -10.16
N SER A 308 30.80 -10.15 -9.83
CA SER A 308 31.78 -9.41 -10.66
C SER A 308 31.34 -8.16 -11.46
N GLU A 309 31.38 -7.00 -10.81
CA GLU A 309 31.93 -5.76 -11.40
C GLU A 309 32.75 -4.99 -10.35
N SER A 310 33.92 -5.53 -9.99
CA SER A 310 35.02 -4.71 -9.50
C SER A 310 35.87 -4.32 -10.71
N ALA A 311 35.50 -3.21 -11.37
CA ALA A 311 36.33 -2.60 -12.38
C ALA A 311 37.04 -1.38 -11.75
N ASP A 312 38.35 -1.53 -11.63
CA ASP A 312 39.34 -0.53 -11.23
C ASP A 312 39.06 0.86 -11.83
N GLU A 313 38.80 1.85 -10.98
CA GLU A 313 38.90 3.26 -11.36
C GLU A 313 40.38 3.66 -11.44
N ASP A 314 40.90 3.63 -12.65
CA ASP A 314 42.21 4.21 -13.02
C ASP A 314 42.15 5.74 -12.92
N SER A 315 43.05 6.25 -12.11
CA SER A 315 43.27 7.65 -11.81
C SER A 315 43.61 8.49 -13.04
N SER A 316 42.80 9.49 -13.36
CA SER A 316 43.30 10.68 -14.07
C SER A 316 42.43 11.92 -13.79
N ILE A 317 42.90 12.74 -12.86
CA ILE A 317 42.43 14.11 -12.62
C ILE A 317 43.19 15.04 -13.58
N PRO A 318 42.54 15.78 -14.49
CA PRO A 318 43.12 16.98 -15.06
C PRO A 318 42.74 18.19 -14.20
N ALA A 319 43.77 18.88 -13.69
CA ALA A 319 43.67 20.18 -13.06
C ALA A 319 43.41 21.29 -14.10
N GLY A 320 42.68 22.33 -13.68
CA GLY A 320 42.66 23.65 -14.31
C GLY A 320 41.24 24.19 -14.52
N ASP A 321 40.91 25.44 -14.25
CA ASP A 321 41.51 26.55 -13.51
C ASP A 321 40.35 27.58 -13.35
N PRO A 322 40.40 28.52 -12.40
CA PRO A 322 39.24 29.30 -11.97
C PRO A 322 38.96 30.52 -12.85
N ALA A 323 37.68 30.91 -12.89
CA ALA A 323 37.22 32.27 -13.16
C ALA A 323 36.05 32.61 -12.23
#